data_AF-A0A965ZB02-F1
#
_entry.id   AF-A0A965ZB02-F1
#
_cell.length_a   1.000
_cell.length_b   1.000
_cell.length_c   1.000
_cell.angle_alpha   90.00
_cell.angle_beta   90.00
_cell.angle_gamma   90.00
#
_symmetry.space_group_name_H-M   'P 1'
#
loop_
_entity.id
_entity.type
_entity.pdbx_description
1 polymer ?
#
loop_
_entity_poly.entity_id
_entity_poly.type
_entity_poly.pdbx_seq_one_letter_code
_entity_poly.pdbx_strand_id
1 'polypeptide(L)'
;MRCHRYWQLLPTVDHIVPVSRGGYDEESNWVCTSQLRNSAKSNWLLEELGWQLHDPGDMKEWDGLINWYLMYVEKKPDTLDDSYMRAWHGAAKMVIET
;
A
#
# COMPACT_ATOMS: atom_id res chain seq x y z
N MET A 1 -13.75 -13.89 -16.06
CA MET A 1 -12.46 -13.47 -15.43
C MET A 1 -12.39 -11.94 -15.38
N ARG A 2 -12.95 -11.29 -14.34
CA ARG A 2 -12.85 -9.82 -14.11
C ARG A 2 -12.57 -9.47 -12.64
N CYS A 3 -12.44 -10.48 -11.78
CA CYS A 3 -12.45 -10.36 -10.33
C CYS A 3 -11.11 -9.88 -9.74
N HIS A 4 -10.05 -9.75 -10.53
CA HIS A 4 -8.70 -9.43 -10.02
C HIS A 4 -8.07 -8.21 -10.69
N ARG A 5 -8.81 -7.48 -11.53
CA ARG A 5 -8.24 -6.32 -12.25
C ARG A 5 -7.82 -5.20 -11.28
N TYR A 6 -8.48 -5.09 -10.13
CA TYR A 6 -8.12 -4.14 -9.09
C TYR A 6 -6.80 -4.49 -8.40
N TRP A 7 -6.28 -5.72 -8.49
CA TRP A 7 -4.99 -6.10 -7.87
C TRP A 7 -3.79 -5.37 -8.46
N GLN A 8 -3.93 -4.81 -9.66
CA GLN A 8 -2.92 -3.92 -10.24
C GLN A 8 -2.80 -2.61 -9.46
N LEU A 9 -3.89 -2.16 -8.83
CA LEU A 9 -3.99 -0.85 -8.17
C LEU A 9 -4.15 -0.96 -6.65
N LEU A 10 -4.44 -2.14 -6.12
CA LEU A 10 -4.58 -2.37 -4.69
C LEU A 10 -3.19 -2.33 -4.05
N PRO A 11 -2.88 -1.33 -3.20
CA PRO A 11 -1.60 -1.26 -2.51
C PRO A 11 -1.53 -2.35 -1.44
N THR A 12 -0.32 -2.89 -1.26
CA THR A 12 0.02 -3.90 -0.26
C THR A 12 1.42 -3.63 0.26
N VAL A 13 1.68 -4.09 1.48
CA VAL A 13 3.04 -4.18 2.02
C VAL A 13 3.62 -5.53 1.63
N ASP A 14 4.87 -5.52 1.17
CA ASP A 14 5.65 -6.71 0.81
C ASP A 14 7.04 -6.61 1.45
N HIS A 15 7.74 -7.73 1.54
CA HIS A 15 9.09 -7.79 2.10
C HIS A 15 10.13 -7.84 0.96
N ILE A 16 11.19 -7.02 1.05
CA ILE A 16 12.31 -7.04 0.10
C ILE A 16 12.93 -8.44 0.10
N VAL A 17 13.36 -8.90 1.27
CA VAL A 17 13.73 -10.29 1.55
C VAL A 17 12.53 -11.00 2.18
N PRO A 18 11.96 -12.04 1.55
CA PRO A 18 10.83 -12.76 2.12
C PRO A 18 11.15 -13.32 3.51
N VAL A 19 10.19 -13.25 4.44
CA VAL A 19 10.33 -13.82 5.80
C VAL A 19 10.66 -15.31 5.75
N SER A 20 10.07 -16.04 4.79
CA SER A 20 10.35 -17.46 4.52
C SER A 20 11.81 -17.73 4.12
N ARG A 21 12.57 -16.70 3.77
CA ARG A 21 14.00 -16.74 3.44
C ARG A 21 14.87 -16.02 4.46
N GLY A 22 14.34 -15.77 5.66
CA GLY A 22 15.08 -15.15 6.76
C GLY A 22 15.09 -13.62 6.73
N GLY A 23 14.24 -12.98 5.92
CA GLY A 23 14.01 -11.54 6.02
C GLY A 23 13.30 -11.15 7.32
N TYR A 24 13.62 -9.98 7.86
CA TYR A 24 12.99 -9.47 9.07
C TYR A 24 11.58 -8.92 8.78
N ASP A 25 10.67 -9.08 9.73
CA ASP A 25 9.34 -8.48 9.66
C ASP A 25 9.31 -7.11 10.33
N GLU A 26 9.97 -6.14 9.68
CA GLU A 26 10.12 -4.78 10.18
C GLU A 26 10.24 -3.78 9.03
N GLU A 27 10.07 -2.49 9.34
CA GLU A 27 10.03 -1.40 8.35
C GLU A 27 11.25 -1.33 7.43
N SER A 28 12.44 -1.71 7.92
CA SER A 28 13.68 -1.73 7.12
C SER A 28 13.62 -2.68 5.91
N ASN A 29 12.70 -3.66 5.96
CA ASN A 29 12.51 -4.68 4.94
C ASN A 29 11.13 -4.56 4.26
N TRP A 30 10.28 -3.61 4.66
CA TRP A 30 8.95 -3.42 4.10
C TRP A 30 8.95 -2.44 2.94
N VAL A 31 8.19 -2.76 1.89
CA VAL A 31 8.00 -1.91 0.72
C VAL A 31 6.54 -1.90 0.29
N CYS A 32 6.11 -0.80 -0.32
CA CYS A 32 4.77 -0.70 -0.92
C CYS A 32 4.80 -1.24 -2.36
N THR A 33 3.84 -2.08 -2.71
CA THR A 33 3.66 -2.58 -4.07
C THR A 33 2.21 -2.98 -4.33
N SER A 34 1.84 -3.19 -5.58
CA SER A 34 0.51 -3.72 -5.92
C SER A 34 0.35 -5.18 -5.46
N GLN A 35 -0.85 -5.60 -5.07
CA GLN A 35 -1.15 -7.02 -4.76
C GLN A 35 -0.71 -7.95 -5.90
N LEU A 36 -0.85 -7.54 -7.16
CA LEU A 36 -0.43 -8.35 -8.31
C LEU A 36 1.09 -8.62 -8.28
N ARG A 37 1.90 -7.59 -8.03
CA ARG A 37 3.36 -7.71 -7.94
C ARG A 37 3.79 -8.50 -6.71
N ASN A 38 3.20 -8.25 -5.55
CA ASN A 38 3.45 -9.03 -4.33
C ASN A 38 3.18 -10.52 -4.57
N SER A 39 2.01 -10.85 -5.13
CA SER A 39 1.64 -12.24 -5.44
C SER A 39 2.59 -12.89 -6.45
N ALA A 40 3.07 -12.12 -7.45
CA ALA A 40 4.04 -12.59 -8.42
C ALA A 40 5.45 -12.76 -7.84
N LYS A 41 5.85 -11.93 -6.87
CA LYS A 41 7.13 -12.04 -6.17
C LYS A 41 7.14 -13.27 -5.27
N SER A 42 6.08 -13.49 -4.50
CA SER A 42 5.99 -14.61 -3.57
C SER A 42 7.27 -14.72 -2.72
N ASN A 43 7.93 -15.88 -2.70
CA ASN A 43 9.17 -16.11 -1.95
C ASN A 43 10.46 -15.85 -2.75
N TRP A 44 10.37 -15.24 -3.94
CA TRP A 44 11.55 -14.89 -4.73
C TRP A 44 12.20 -13.60 -4.23
N LEU A 45 13.52 -13.53 -4.37
CA LEU A 45 14.30 -12.30 -4.22
C LEU A 45 14.14 -11.44 -5.48
N LEU A 46 14.38 -10.13 -5.35
CA LEU A 46 14.27 -9.21 -6.48
C LEU A 46 15.27 -9.59 -7.59
N GLU A 47 16.48 -9.99 -7.22
CA GLU A 47 17.57 -10.35 -8.14
C GLU A 47 17.22 -11.60 -8.95
N GLU A 48 16.53 -12.57 -8.35
CA GLU A 48 16.09 -13.81 -9.02
C GLU A 48 15.02 -13.54 -10.08
N LEU A 49 14.25 -12.47 -9.90
CA LEU A 49 13.24 -12.00 -10.86
C LEU A 49 13.79 -10.98 -11.87
N GLY A 50 15.03 -10.52 -11.68
CA GLY A 50 15.59 -9.37 -12.41
C GLY A 50 14.83 -8.07 -12.13
N TRP A 51 14.17 -7.96 -10.99
CA TRP A 51 13.44 -6.77 -10.57
C TRP A 51 14.37 -5.81 -9.83
N GLN A 52 14.03 -4.53 -9.89
CA GLN A 52 14.73 -3.48 -9.19
C GLN A 52 13.78 -2.80 -8.22
N LEU A 53 14.31 -2.44 -7.05
CA LEU A 53 13.58 -1.62 -6.11
C LEU A 53 13.62 -0.16 -6.60
N HIS A 54 12.47 0.51 -6.55
CA HIS A 54 12.38 1.93 -6.83
C HIS A 54 12.52 2.72 -5.53
N ASP A 55 13.09 3.93 -5.63
CA ASP A 55 13.12 4.86 -4.51
C ASP A 55 11.71 5.16 -4.01
N PRO A 56 11.53 5.44 -2.70
CA PRO A 56 10.25 5.90 -2.18
C PRO A 56 9.74 7.13 -2.94
N GLY A 57 8.44 7.19 -3.18
CA GLY A 57 7.80 8.37 -3.78
C GLY A 57 7.79 9.57 -2.84
N ASP A 58 7.61 10.78 -3.40
CA ASP A 58 7.40 12.00 -2.64
C ASP A 58 5.89 12.29 -2.51
N MET A 59 5.39 12.40 -1.27
CA MET A 59 3.99 12.72 -0.99
C MET A 59 3.56 14.11 -1.47
N LYS A 60 4.51 15.03 -1.68
CA LYS A 60 4.24 16.35 -2.27
C LYS A 60 3.93 16.26 -3.76
N GLU A 61 4.53 15.27 -4.43
CA GLU A 61 4.31 15.01 -5.86
C GLU A 61 3.05 14.15 -6.06
N TRP A 62 2.87 13.12 -5.23
CA TRP A 62 1.67 12.28 -5.23
C TRP A 62 1.40 11.68 -3.86
N ASP A 63 0.30 12.09 -3.24
CA ASP A 63 -0.14 11.67 -1.92
C ASP A 63 -0.93 10.35 -1.90
N GLY A 64 -0.94 9.59 -3.00
CA GLY A 64 -1.71 8.35 -3.06
C GLY A 64 -3.24 8.52 -3.01
N LEU A 65 -3.75 9.72 -3.36
CA LEU A 65 -5.17 10.10 -3.28
C LEU A 65 -5.69 10.34 -1.86
N ILE A 66 -4.81 10.51 -0.86
CA ILE A 66 -5.24 10.73 0.54
C ILE A 66 -6.05 12.03 0.66
N ASN A 67 -5.62 13.14 0.07
CA ASN A 67 -6.38 14.40 0.11
C ASN A 67 -7.75 14.25 -0.57
N TRP A 68 -7.80 13.59 -1.73
CA TRP A 68 -9.06 13.34 -2.41
C TRP A 68 -10.02 12.52 -1.53
N TYR A 69 -9.50 11.49 -0.87
CA TYR A 69 -10.27 10.63 0.04
C TYR A 69 -10.83 11.42 1.23
N LEU A 70 -10.02 12.26 1.88
CA LEU A 70 -10.49 13.10 2.99
C LEU A 70 -11.61 14.05 2.54
N MET A 71 -11.43 14.73 1.41
CA MET A 71 -12.47 15.58 0.82
C MET A 71 -13.75 14.80 0.44
N TYR A 72 -13.61 13.54 0.03
CA TYR A 72 -14.74 12.69 -0.31
C TYR A 72 -15.56 12.31 0.93
N VAL A 73 -14.89 11.92 2.02
CA VAL A 73 -15.52 11.56 3.29
C VAL A 73 -16.22 12.75 3.92
N GLU A 74 -15.62 13.94 3.89
CA GLU A 74 -16.27 15.17 4.37
C GLU A 74 -17.61 15.45 3.70
N LYS A 75 -17.72 15.16 2.40
CA LYS A 75 -18.97 15.33 1.63
C LYS A 75 -19.98 14.21 1.85
N LYS A 76 -19.56 13.09 2.44
CA LYS A 76 -20.38 11.89 2.67
C LYS A 76 -20.06 11.29 4.04
N PRO A 77 -20.43 11.97 5.14
CA PRO A 77 -20.07 11.54 6.49
C PRO A 77 -20.59 10.14 6.84
N ASP A 78 -21.71 9.71 6.27
CA ASP A 78 -22.28 8.36 6.44
C ASP A 78 -21.30 7.24 6.02
N THR A 79 -20.29 7.54 5.19
CA THR A 79 -19.22 6.57 4.86
C THR A 79 -18.44 6.13 6.10
N LEU A 80 -18.43 6.94 7.16
CA LEU A 80 -17.82 6.66 8.45
C LEU A 80 -18.73 5.85 9.39
N ASP A 81 -19.91 5.38 8.95
CA ASP A 81 -20.67 4.41 9.74
C ASP A 81 -20.00 3.03 9.71
N ASP A 82 -19.26 2.74 8.65
CA ASP A 82 -18.43 1.55 8.50
C ASP A 82 -17.13 1.65 9.33
N SER A 83 -16.87 0.66 10.19
CA SER A 83 -15.71 0.65 11.08
C SER A 83 -14.38 0.58 10.34
N TYR A 84 -14.33 -0.09 9.19
CA TYR A 84 -13.13 -0.18 8.38
C TYR A 84 -12.81 1.18 7.76
N MET A 85 -13.82 1.87 7.23
CA MET A 85 -13.66 3.24 6.71
C MET A 85 -13.24 4.23 7.80
N ARG A 86 -13.79 4.12 9.02
CA ARG A 86 -13.33 4.95 10.17
C ARG A 86 -11.86 4.76 10.50
N ALA A 87 -11.38 3.52 10.53
CA ALA A 87 -9.98 3.25 10.81
C ALA A 87 -9.06 3.88 9.76
N TRP A 88 -9.38 3.71 8.47
CA TRP A 88 -8.63 4.33 7.38
C TRP A 88 -8.69 5.84 7.37
N HIS A 89 -9.82 6.44 7.74
CA HIS A 89 -9.94 7.88 7.91
C HIS A 89 -9.03 8.42 9.03
N GLY A 90 -8.94 7.71 10.16
CA GLY A 90 -7.98 8.06 11.21
C GLY A 90 -6.53 7.99 10.74
N ALA A 91 -6.15 6.91 10.05
CA ALA A 91 -4.82 6.75 9.48
C ALA A 91 -4.47 7.85 8.46
N ALA A 92 -5.39 8.17 7.56
CA ALA A 92 -5.22 9.22 6.56
C ALA A 92 -4.92 10.60 7.18
N LYS A 93 -5.60 10.96 8.28
CA LYS A 93 -5.36 12.24 8.97
C LYS A 93 -3.98 12.31 9.61
N MET A 94 -3.54 11.24 10.27
CA MET A 94 -2.22 11.20 10.90
C MET A 94 -1.09 11.45 9.89
N VAL A 95 -1.25 10.94 8.66
CA VAL A 95 -0.24 11.09 7.60
C VAL A 95 -0.17 12.52 7.05
N ILE A 96 -1.29 13.25 6.97
CA ILE A 96 -1.32 14.64 6.46
C ILE A 96 -0.96 15.67 7.53
N GLU A 97 -1.19 15.36 8.80
CA GLU A 97 -0.86 16.24 9.94
C GLU A 97 0.63 16.19 10.35
N THR A 98 1.44 15.36 9.68
CA THR A 98 2.89 15.20 9.89
C THR A 98 3.69 16.05 8.90
#